data_AF-A0A450SID5-F1
#
_entry.id   AF-A0A450SID5-F1
#
_cell.length_a   1.000
_cell.length_b   1.000
_cell.length_c   1.000
_cell.angle_alpha   90.00
_cell.angle_beta   90.00
_cell.angle_gamma   90.00
#
_symmetry.space_group_name_H-M   'P 1'
#
loop_
_entity.id
_entity.type
_entity.pdbx_description
1 polymer ?
#
loop_
_entity_poly.entity_id
_entity_poly.type
_entity_poly.pdbx_seq_one_letter_code
_entity_poly.pdbx_strand_id
1 'polypeptide(L)' 'MLTQIDMTRIPAYELGMEKGRQEGMERGQITLLTRLLSYKFGTLSPMVTQRIDNARPEELAMWGERVLSAKKLDEVFS' A
#
# COMPACT_ATOMS: atom_id res chain seq x y z
N MET A 1 4.17 -44.20 -8.07
CA MET A 1 3.31 -43.14 -7.51
C MET A 1 4.22 -42.05 -6.99
N LEU A 2 4.31 -40.92 -7.71
CA LEU A 2 5.00 -39.73 -7.19
C LEU A 2 4.14 -39.20 -6.03
N THR A 3 4.69 -39.23 -4.82
CA THR A 3 4.04 -38.64 -3.65
C THR A 3 3.87 -37.15 -3.92
N GLN A 4 2.63 -36.68 -3.84
CA GLN A 4 2.31 -35.27 -3.94
C GLN A 4 3.03 -34.57 -2.78
N ILE A 5 4.16 -33.90 -3.08
CA ILE A 5 4.87 -33.12 -2.08
C ILE A 5 3.93 -31.99 -1.68
N ASP A 6 3.54 -32.00 -0.41
CA ASP A 6 2.80 -30.92 0.21
C ASP A 6 3.65 -29.65 0.14
N MET A 7 3.35 -28.76 -0.81
CA MET A 7 4.10 -27.53 -1.06
C MET A 7 4.16 -26.63 0.18
N THR A 8 3.19 -26.74 1.08
CA THR A 8 3.16 -25.97 2.33
C THR A 8 4.29 -26.34 3.30
N ARG A 9 4.88 -27.53 3.16
CA ARG A 9 6.02 -27.98 3.97
C ARG A 9 7.37 -27.47 3.45
N ILE A 10 7.40 -26.80 2.29
CA ILE A 10 8.62 -26.22 1.73
C ILE A 10 8.79 -24.82 2.35
N PRO A 11 9.85 -24.54 3.13
CA PRO A 11 10.01 -23.24 3.79
C PRO A 11 10.01 -22.04 2.82
N ALA A 12 10.49 -22.24 1.59
CA ALA A 12 10.46 -21.21 0.55
C ALA A 12 9.03 -20.86 0.09
N TYR A 13 8.08 -21.80 0.17
CA TYR A 13 6.68 -21.54 -0.14
C TYR A 13 6.05 -20.61 0.90
N GLU A 14 6.24 -20.91 2.19
CA GLU A 14 5.75 -20.05 3.27
C GLU A 14 6.35 -18.64 3.18
N LEU A 15 7.65 -18.53 2.94
CA LEU A 15 8.33 -17.24 2.75
C LEU A 15 7.77 -16.48 1.54
N GLY A 16 7.53 -17.17 0.42
CA GLY A 16 6.94 -16.57 -0.78
C GLY A 16 5.52 -16.07 -0.56
N MET A 17 4.69 -16.85 0.15
CA MET A 17 3.33 -16.45 0.51
C MET A 17 3.32 -15.23 1.43
N GLU A 18 4.20 -15.20 2.43
CA GLU A 18 4.30 -14.08 3.35
C GLU A 18 4.79 -12.81 2.66
N LYS A 19 5.83 -12.93 1.80
CA LYS A 19 6.30 -11.80 0.98
C LYS A 19 5.21 -11.28 0.04
N GLY A 20 4.50 -12.17 -0.65
CA GLY A 20 3.41 -11.78 -1.54
C GLY A 20 2.25 -11.09 -0.80
N ARG A 21 1.94 -11.56 0.41
CA ARG A 21 0.94 -10.93 1.29
C ARG A 21 1.38 -9.52 1.71
N GLN A 22 2.65 -9.34 2.09
CA GLN A 22 3.20 -8.03 2.47
C GLN A 22 3.19 -7.06 1.28
N GLU A 23 3.73 -7.46 0.13
CA GLU A 23 3.73 -6.63 -1.09
C GLU A 23 2.31 -6.26 -1.55
N GLY A 24 1.37 -7.22 -1.47
CA GLY A 24 -0.03 -6.98 -1.80
C GLY A 24 -0.69 -5.96 -0.86
N MET A 25 -0.37 -6.02 0.43
CA MET A 25 -0.87 -5.07 1.43
C MET A 25 -0.32 -3.67 1.20
N GLU A 26 0.98 -3.53 0.94
CA GLU A 26 1.63 -2.23 0.65
C GLU A 26 1.07 -1.58 -0.61
N ARG A 27 1.01 -2.32 -1.73
CA ARG A 27 0.42 -1.82 -2.99
C ARG A 27 -1.06 -1.46 -2.83
N GLY A 28 -1.79 -2.23 -2.01
CA GLY A 28 -3.18 -1.96 -1.68
C GLY A 28 -3.36 -0.62 -0.96
N GLN A 29 -2.51 -0.33 0.02
CA GLN A 29 -2.53 0.94 0.76
C GLN A 29 -2.22 2.14 -0.15
N ILE A 30 -1.16 2.05 -0.97
CA ILE A 30 -0.80 3.08 -1.97
C ILE A 30 -1.98 3.37 -2.90
N THR A 31 -2.58 2.31 -3.46
CA THR A 31 -3.72 2.42 -4.39
C THR A 31 -4.92 3.08 -3.72
N LEU A 32 -5.27 2.67 -2.50
CA LEU A 32 -6.39 3.22 -1.77
C LEU A 32 -6.17 4.69 -1.45
N LEU A 33 -5.01 5.05 -0.91
CA LEU A 33 -4.69 6.43 -0.55
C LEU A 33 -4.71 7.35 -1.78
N THR A 34 -4.13 6.89 -2.90
CA THR A 34 -4.13 7.62 -4.18
C THR A 34 -5.55 7.91 -4.66
N ARG A 35 -6.46 6.92 -4.55
CA ARG A 35 -7.87 7.08 -4.92
C ARG A 35 -8.59 8.07 -4.00
N LEU A 36 -8.39 7.97 -2.70
CA LEU A 36 -9.00 8.87 -1.73
C LEU A 36 -8.55 10.33 -1.95
N LEU A 37 -7.24 10.54 -2.15
CA LEU A 37 -6.67 11.84 -2.44
C LEU A 37 -7.18 12.40 -3.77
N SER A 38 -7.19 11.59 -4.82
CA SER A 38 -7.71 12.01 -6.14
C SER A 38 -9.20 12.36 -6.07
N TYR A 39 -9.99 11.59 -5.31
CA TYR A 39 -11.41 11.84 -5.13
C TYR A 39 -11.67 13.15 -4.39
N LYS A 40 -10.87 13.44 -3.36
CA LYS A 40 -11.10 14.59 -2.47
C LYS A 40 -10.49 15.90 -2.97
N PHE A 41 -9.33 15.82 -3.65
CA PHE A 41 -8.56 16.99 -4.07
C PHE A 41 -8.42 17.13 -5.59
N GLY A 42 -8.95 16.18 -6.37
CA GLY A 42 -8.83 16.16 -7.83
C GLY A 42 -7.52 15.54 -8.32
N THR A 43 -7.18 15.78 -9.58
CA THR A 43 -5.99 15.18 -10.21
C THR A 43 -4.71 15.48 -9.42
N LEU A 44 -4.03 14.42 -8.98
CA LEU A 44 -2.76 14.53 -8.26
C LEU A 44 -1.62 14.79 -9.25
N SER A 45 -0.65 15.63 -8.85
CA SER A 45 0.55 15.86 -9.64
C SER A 45 1.48 14.63 -9.61
N PRO A 46 2.34 14.43 -10.61
CA PRO A 46 3.29 13.32 -10.62
C PRO A 46 4.20 13.28 -9.38
N MET A 47 4.55 14.45 -8.83
CA MET A 47 5.36 14.55 -7.61
C MET A 47 4.64 13.98 -6.39
N VAL A 48 3.32 14.19 -6.29
CA VAL A 48 2.51 13.66 -5.19
C VAL A 48 2.38 12.14 -5.32
N THR A 49 2.08 11.63 -6.52
CA THR A 49 2.00 10.18 -6.76
C THR A 49 3.33 9.51 -6.43
N GLN A 50 4.45 10.06 -6.88
CA GLN A 50 5.77 9.54 -6.56
C GLN A 50 6.06 9.55 -5.06
N ARG A 51 5.61 10.57 -4.33
CA ARG A 51 5.75 10.62 -2.87
C ARG A 51 4.96 9.50 -2.18
N ILE A 52 3.77 9.19 -2.66
CA ILE A 52 2.93 8.10 -2.13
C ILE A 52 3.56 6.75 -2.44
N ASP A 53 4.06 6.54 -3.67
CA ASP A 53 4.66 5.28 -4.10
C ASP A 53 5.93 4.91 -3.33
N ASN A 54 6.64 5.90 -2.79
CA ASN A 54 7.88 5.72 -2.02
C ASN A 54 7.68 5.86 -0.49
N ALA A 55 6.43 6.02 -0.04
CA ALA A 55 6.13 6.20 1.38
C ALA A 55 6.21 4.86 2.13
N ARG A 56 6.63 4.95 3.40
CA ARG A 56 6.60 3.77 4.28
C ARG A 56 5.16 3.43 4.69
N PRO A 57 4.87 2.19 5.06
CA PRO A 57 3.52 1.78 5.47
C PRO A 57 2.93 2.64 6.60
N GLU A 58 3.75 3.09 7.54
CA GLU A 58 3.30 3.94 8.65
C GLU A 58 2.89 5.34 8.18
N GLU A 59 3.58 5.88 7.16
CA GLU A 59 3.25 7.16 6.55
C GLU A 59 1.93 7.07 5.78
N LEU A 60 1.75 5.98 5.02
CA LEU A 60 0.50 5.71 4.29
C LEU A 60 -0.71 5.61 5.24
N ALA A 61 -0.55 4.91 6.36
CA ALA A 61 -1.59 4.79 7.39
C ALA A 61 -1.96 6.16 8.00
N MET A 62 -0.94 6.92 8.42
CA MET A 62 -1.14 8.26 8.98
C MET A 62 -1.81 9.21 7.99
N TRP A 63 -1.40 9.19 6.73
CA TRP A 63 -2.02 10.00 5.68
C TRP A 63 -3.46 9.57 5.41
N GLY A 64 -3.75 8.27 5.47
CA GLY A 64 -5.11 7.73 5.36
C GLY A 64 -6.07 8.32 6.40
N GLU A 65 -5.62 8.46 7.66
CA GLU A 65 -6.40 9.11 8.71
C GLU A 65 -6.57 10.62 8.46
N ARG A 66 -5.48 11.30 8.07
CA ARG A 66 -5.49 12.75 7.83
C ARG A 66 -6.37 13.14 6.64
N VAL A 67 -6.52 12.28 5.64
CA VAL A 67 -7.44 12.50 4.50
C VAL A 67 -8.86 12.84 4.97
N LEU A 68 -9.31 12.23 6.08
CA LEU A 68 -10.67 12.37 6.60
C LEU A 68 -10.98 13.79 7.09
N SER A 69 -9.98 14.54 7.52
CA SER A 69 -10.15 15.86 8.15
C SER A 69 -9.45 17.01 7.44
N ALA A 70 -8.39 16.73 6.67
CA ALA A 70 -7.63 17.74 5.94
C ALA A 70 -8.54 18.60 5.05
N LYS A 71 -8.28 19.88 4.90
CA LYS A 71 -8.97 20.78 3.97
C LYS A 71 -8.16 21.00 2.70
N LYS A 72 -6.84 20.79 2.78
CA LYS A 72 -5.90 20.94 1.66
C LYS A 72 -5.02 19.71 1.55
N LEU A 73 -4.47 19.48 0.36
CA LEU A 73 -3.61 18.34 0.08
C LEU A 73 -2.35 18.34 0.97
N ASP A 74 -1.72 19.50 1.18
CA ASP A 74 -0.49 19.62 1.98
C ASP A 74 -0.69 19.26 3.46
N GLU A 75 -1.92 19.44 3.99
CA GLU A 75 -2.26 19.09 5.38
C GLU A 75 -2.27 17.58 5.60
N VAL A 76 -2.47 16.77 4.55
CA VAL A 76 -2.34 15.31 4.65
C VAL A 76 -0.88 14.93 4.91
N PHE A 77 0.04 15.63 4.26
CA PHE A 77 1.44 15.28 4.22
C PHE A 77 2.33 15.97 5.28
N SER A 78 1.72 16.79 6.15
CA SER A 78 2.36 17.51 7.25
C SER A 78 2.24 16.73 8.55
#